data_AF-A0A2K8SJA3-F1
#
_entry.id   AF-A0A2K8SJA3-F1
#
_cell.length_a   1.000
_cell.length_b   1.000
_cell.length_c   1.000
_cell.angle_alpha   90.00
_cell.angle_beta   90.00
_cell.angle_gamma   90.00
#
_symmetry.space_group_name_H-M   'P 1'
#
loop_
_entity.id
_entity.type
_entity.pdbx_description
1 polymer ?
#
loop_
_entity_poly.entity_id
_entity_poly.type
_entity_poly.pdbx_seq_one_letter_code
_entity_poly.pdbx_strand_id
1 'polypeptide(L)'
;MNKISLNYKASIIPLLGAIIVSNGFFSKVSAQNISAPETTDSVAATVKNQEFPQWGYYTIRRDVRRCAFPICGGYFIKQVNLKATPCLDGVFRSECYVSAIDWSSLKVPPSQLVKIQNDDGSRLLLRGNIVPVTFPSFGEFGNLRVKEAFYAATNVPAKGTFVALKDNGIRCITTPCFSTDNLVLNKPKTAQVSSIDLSQTGATQKQLDAATNEVFDQGLIAVGKTEVVGNSDPTKRDTKFVATQFYLRVEPN
;
A
#
# COMPACT_ATOMS: atom_id res chain seq x y z
N MET A 1 11.11 16.93 63.28
CA MET A 1 9.62 16.96 63.23
C MET A 1 9.21 16.99 61.77
N ASN A 2 8.54 16.06 61.12
CA ASN A 2 8.07 14.68 61.32
C ASN A 2 7.94 14.13 59.88
N LYS A 3 8.82 13.24 59.39
CA LYS A 3 8.57 11.80 59.15
C LYS A 3 7.13 11.42 58.78
N ILE A 4 6.97 10.67 57.69
CA ILE A 4 6.44 9.29 57.71
C ILE A 4 7.01 8.50 56.53
N SER A 5 7.78 7.47 56.89
CA SER A 5 8.15 6.29 56.12
C SER A 5 7.19 5.16 56.49
N LEU A 6 6.83 4.28 55.55
CA LEU A 6 6.30 2.96 55.91
C LEU A 6 6.90 1.88 54.99
N ASN A 7 7.93 1.25 55.55
CA ASN A 7 8.40 -0.10 55.27
C ASN A 7 7.29 -1.11 55.60
N TYR A 8 7.16 -2.21 54.86
CA TYR A 8 6.78 -3.47 55.48
C TYR A 8 7.49 -4.68 54.83
N LYS A 9 7.85 -5.60 55.73
CA LYS A 9 8.80 -6.72 55.59
C LYS A 9 8.24 -7.93 54.83
N ALA A 10 9.18 -8.74 54.36
CA ALA A 10 9.02 -10.08 53.82
C ALA A 10 8.35 -11.08 54.78
N SER A 11 7.73 -12.12 54.21
CA SER A 11 7.63 -13.45 54.82
C SER A 11 7.58 -14.54 53.75
N ILE A 12 8.58 -15.41 53.80
CA ILE A 12 8.68 -16.71 53.12
C ILE A 12 7.94 -17.72 54.00
N ILE A 13 7.16 -18.65 53.43
CA ILE A 13 7.07 -20.05 53.88
C ILE A 13 6.55 -20.92 52.71
N PRO A 14 7.20 -22.08 52.44
CA PRO A 14 6.85 -23.04 51.38
C PRO A 14 5.88 -24.12 51.89
N LEU A 15 5.29 -24.94 51.00
CA LEU A 15 5.11 -26.38 51.24
C LEU A 15 4.55 -27.12 49.99
N LEU A 16 5.21 -28.25 49.68
CA LEU A 16 4.76 -29.51 49.06
C LEU A 16 3.54 -29.48 48.09
N GLY A 17 3.60 -30.00 46.87
CA GLY A 17 4.16 -31.30 46.47
C GLY A 17 3.01 -32.31 46.28
N ALA A 18 2.62 -32.57 45.03
CA ALA A 18 1.88 -33.79 44.66
C ALA A 18 2.14 -34.13 43.19
N ILE A 19 2.84 -35.24 43.00
CA ILE A 19 3.08 -35.95 41.75
C ILE A 19 1.80 -36.72 41.41
N ILE A 20 1.30 -36.60 40.18
CA ILE A 20 0.46 -37.63 39.57
C ILE A 20 1.08 -38.01 38.23
N VAL A 21 1.72 -39.17 38.23
CA VAL A 21 2.01 -39.97 37.04
C VAL A 21 0.76 -40.82 36.80
N SER A 22 0.29 -40.91 35.55
CA SER A 22 0.31 -42.21 34.84
C SER A 22 -0.57 -42.27 33.60
N ASN A 23 0.01 -42.98 32.62
CA ASN A 23 -0.59 -43.87 31.64
C ASN A 23 -1.28 -43.29 30.41
N GLY A 24 -0.55 -43.43 29.31
CA GLY A 24 -1.08 -43.34 27.97
C GLY A 24 -2.13 -44.43 27.70
N PHE A 25 -3.09 -44.04 26.85
CA PHE A 25 -3.98 -44.97 26.18
C PHE A 25 -3.92 -44.69 24.68
N PHE A 26 -3.77 -45.78 23.94
CA PHE A 26 -3.71 -45.87 22.49
C PHE A 26 -4.98 -45.30 21.84
N SER A 27 -4.83 -44.35 20.92
CA SER A 27 -5.90 -44.03 19.97
C SER A 27 -5.92 -45.10 18.87
N LYS A 28 -6.85 -46.06 18.97
CA LYS A 28 -7.35 -46.81 17.81
C LYS A 28 -8.21 -45.87 16.98
N VAL A 29 -7.80 -45.60 15.75
CA VAL A 29 -8.68 -45.02 14.73
C VAL A 29 -9.72 -46.07 14.35
N SER A 30 -10.99 -45.75 14.57
CA SER A 30 -12.12 -46.46 13.97
C SER A 30 -12.82 -45.53 13.01
N ALA A 31 -12.78 -45.87 11.72
CA ALA A 31 -13.60 -45.25 10.71
C ALA A 31 -15.04 -45.75 10.87
N GLN A 32 -15.98 -44.86 11.19
CA GLN A 32 -17.42 -44.93 10.87
C GLN A 32 -18.16 -43.88 11.72
N ASN A 33 -18.55 -42.76 11.10
CA ASN A 33 -19.94 -42.30 11.07
C ASN A 33 -20.02 -40.97 10.33
N ILE A 34 -20.59 -41.05 9.13
CA ILE A 34 -21.13 -39.93 8.39
C ILE A 34 -22.43 -39.53 9.10
N SER A 35 -22.49 -38.30 9.58
CA SER A 35 -23.73 -37.60 9.87
C SER A 35 -23.52 -36.12 9.54
N ALA A 36 -24.14 -35.69 8.45
CA ALA A 36 -24.41 -34.29 8.13
C ALA A 36 -25.83 -33.95 8.62
N PRO A 37 -26.28 -32.69 8.57
CA PRO A 37 -25.64 -31.47 9.05
C PRO A 37 -26.61 -30.70 9.98
N GLU A 38 -26.17 -30.21 11.13
CA GLU A 38 -26.98 -29.27 11.92
C GLU A 38 -26.18 -28.05 12.37
N THR A 39 -26.70 -26.89 11.96
CA THR A 39 -26.61 -25.58 12.59
C THR A 39 -25.24 -24.91 12.79
N THR A 40 -24.93 -24.03 11.83
CA THR A 40 -24.69 -22.59 12.07
C THR A 40 -23.83 -22.20 13.27
N ASP A 41 -22.53 -22.48 13.20
CA ASP A 41 -21.52 -21.56 13.72
C ASP A 41 -21.00 -20.72 12.56
N SER A 42 -21.72 -19.64 12.25
CA SER A 42 -21.15 -18.54 11.49
C SER A 42 -20.08 -17.90 12.36
N VAL A 43 -18.88 -18.45 12.32
CA VAL A 43 -17.68 -17.71 12.70
C VAL A 43 -17.65 -16.52 11.77
N ALA A 44 -18.05 -15.36 12.28
CA ALA A 44 -17.84 -14.10 11.60
C ALA A 44 -16.32 -13.96 11.44
N ALA A 45 -15.83 -14.35 10.27
CA ALA A 45 -14.47 -14.07 9.87
C ALA A 45 -14.32 -12.57 9.98
N THR A 46 -13.59 -12.12 11.00
CA THR A 46 -13.16 -10.74 11.09
C THR A 46 -12.19 -10.54 9.95
N VAL A 47 -12.72 -10.15 8.79
CA VAL A 47 -11.91 -9.66 7.68
C VAL A 47 -11.25 -8.40 8.22
N LYS A 48 -10.00 -8.52 8.66
CA LYS A 48 -9.16 -7.36 8.85
C LYS A 48 -9.02 -6.74 7.47
N ASN A 49 -9.83 -5.72 7.17
CA ASN A 49 -9.58 -4.84 6.05
C ASN A 49 -8.19 -4.24 6.30
N GLN A 50 -7.19 -4.77 5.60
CA GLN A 50 -5.84 -4.29 5.70
C GLN A 50 -5.85 -2.82 5.26
N GLU A 51 -5.43 -1.93 6.16
CA GLU A 51 -5.37 -0.50 5.87
C GLU A 51 -4.43 -0.27 4.68
N PHE A 52 -4.93 0.44 3.66
CA PHE A 52 -4.13 0.76 2.48
C PHE A 52 -2.98 1.70 2.89
N PRO A 53 -1.71 1.38 2.58
CA PRO A 53 -0.60 2.23 2.97
C PRO A 53 -0.61 3.54 2.17
N GLN A 54 -1.04 4.67 2.73
CA GLN A 54 -1.16 5.94 1.98
C GLN A 54 0.16 6.69 1.74
N TRP A 55 1.29 6.22 2.28
CA TRP A 55 2.55 6.98 2.34
C TRP A 55 3.70 6.34 1.57
N GLY A 56 4.62 7.20 1.13
CA GLY A 56 5.88 6.80 0.52
C GLY A 56 5.76 6.51 -0.98
N TYR A 57 4.86 7.21 -1.69
CA TYR A 57 4.69 7.07 -3.13
C TYR A 57 5.48 8.12 -3.90
N TYR A 58 6.25 7.68 -4.89
CA TYR A 58 7.15 8.50 -5.67
C TYR A 58 6.95 8.29 -7.17
N THR A 59 6.87 9.38 -7.93
CA THR A 59 7.22 9.36 -9.35
C THR A 59 8.73 9.40 -9.49
N ILE A 60 9.26 8.83 -10.57
CA ILE A 60 10.70 8.80 -10.81
C ILE A 60 11.05 9.38 -12.18
N ARG A 61 12.27 9.90 -12.29
CA ARG A 61 12.89 10.31 -13.54
C ARG A 61 14.35 9.90 -13.52
N ARG A 62 14.81 9.28 -14.60
CA ARG A 62 16.23 8.90 -14.72
C ARG A 62 17.13 10.13 -14.73
N ASP A 63 18.27 10.03 -14.04
CA ASP A 63 19.31 11.03 -14.12
C ASP A 63 20.22 10.77 -15.33
N VAL A 64 20.13 11.65 -16.33
CA VAL A 64 20.88 11.57 -17.60
C VAL A 64 22.14 12.43 -17.60
N ARG A 65 22.50 13.04 -16.47
CA ARG A 65 23.73 13.83 -16.34
C ARG A 65 24.95 12.93 -16.55
N ARG A 66 25.96 13.47 -17.24
CA ARG A 66 27.21 12.76 -17.55
C ARG A 66 28.29 13.12 -16.52
N CYS A 67 28.30 12.42 -15.39
CA CYS A 67 29.39 12.52 -14.41
C CYS A 67 29.64 11.17 -13.70
N ALA A 68 30.64 11.11 -12.84
CA ALA A 68 31.00 9.89 -12.12
C ALA A 68 29.87 9.44 -11.18
N PHE A 69 29.53 8.15 -11.24
CA PHE A 69 28.72 7.50 -10.20
C PHE A 69 29.47 7.56 -8.86
N PRO A 70 28.79 7.80 -7.72
CA PRO A 70 27.34 7.88 -7.48
C PRO A 70 26.76 9.30 -7.53
N ILE A 71 27.46 10.29 -8.09
CA ILE A 71 26.99 11.68 -8.14
C ILE A 71 25.95 11.87 -9.27
N CYS A 72 26.09 11.11 -10.36
CA CYS A 72 25.16 11.08 -11.49
C CYS A 72 24.77 9.65 -11.88
N GLY A 73 23.76 9.53 -12.76
CA GLY A 73 23.34 8.26 -13.37
C GLY A 73 22.30 7.47 -12.56
N GLY A 74 21.88 8.03 -11.42
CA GLY A 74 20.83 7.49 -10.56
C GLY A 74 19.44 7.96 -10.99
N TYR A 75 18.63 8.39 -10.02
CA TYR A 75 17.25 8.79 -10.25
C TYR A 75 16.90 10.04 -9.44
N PHE A 76 16.00 10.84 -9.97
CA PHE A 76 15.30 11.86 -9.22
C PHE A 76 13.91 11.33 -8.85
N ILE A 77 13.60 11.36 -7.56
CA ILE A 77 12.33 10.89 -7.01
C ILE A 77 11.52 12.07 -6.47
N LYS A 78 10.20 12.02 -6.64
CA LYS A 78 9.29 13.06 -6.15
C LYS A 78 8.06 12.45 -5.52
N GLN A 79 7.76 12.84 -4.28
CA GLN A 79 6.51 12.45 -3.63
C GLN A 79 5.31 13.01 -4.37
N VAL A 80 4.38 12.14 -4.77
CA VAL A 80 3.14 12.57 -5.42
C VAL A 80 2.28 13.41 -4.48
N ASN A 81 1.50 14.33 -5.05
CA ASN A 81 0.60 15.27 -4.36
C ASN A 81 1.26 16.29 -3.40
N LEU A 82 2.58 16.24 -3.21
CA LEU A 82 3.32 17.17 -2.37
C LEU A 82 4.14 18.15 -3.20
N LYS A 83 4.35 19.35 -2.65
CA LYS A 83 5.19 20.40 -3.28
C LYS A 83 6.67 20.11 -3.13
N ALA A 84 7.05 19.39 -2.07
CA ALA A 84 8.42 19.03 -1.76
C ALA A 84 8.49 17.61 -1.20
N THR A 85 9.65 16.99 -1.40
CA THR A 85 10.02 15.64 -0.99
C THR A 85 11.13 15.76 0.06
N PRO A 86 11.02 15.11 1.23
CA PRO A 86 12.10 15.03 2.20
C PRO A 86 13.22 14.16 1.62
N CYS A 87 14.40 14.74 1.45
CA CYS A 87 15.58 14.04 0.97
C CYS A 87 16.36 13.41 2.14
N LEU A 88 17.36 12.59 1.81
CA LEU A 88 18.16 11.88 2.83
C LEU A 88 18.83 12.83 3.84
N ASP A 89 19.26 14.00 3.38
CA ASP A 89 19.88 15.05 4.20
C ASP A 89 18.88 15.85 5.06
N GLY A 90 17.61 15.43 5.10
CA GLY A 90 16.54 16.11 5.84
C GLY A 90 16.00 17.36 5.16
N VAL A 91 16.57 17.77 4.03
CA VAL A 91 16.15 18.98 3.30
C VAL A 91 14.98 18.64 2.38
N PHE A 92 13.95 19.48 2.40
CA PHE A 92 12.81 19.37 1.50
C PHE A 92 13.12 20.02 0.14
N ARG A 93 13.02 19.26 -0.95
CA ARG A 93 13.26 19.73 -2.33
C ARG A 93 12.12 19.33 -3.25
N SER A 94 12.01 19.93 -4.44
CA SER A 94 11.01 19.53 -5.44
C SER A 94 11.14 18.07 -5.86
N GLU A 95 12.38 17.57 -5.92
CA GLU A 95 12.77 16.17 -6.15
C GLU A 95 14.07 15.88 -5.38
N CYS A 96 14.29 14.61 -5.04
CA CYS A 96 15.48 14.14 -4.35
C CYS A 96 16.29 13.23 -5.27
N TYR A 97 17.61 13.40 -5.29
CA TYR A 97 18.49 12.46 -5.97
C TYR A 97 18.67 11.19 -5.12
N VAL A 98 18.58 10.03 -5.77
CA VAL A 98 18.96 8.74 -5.22
C VAL A 98 19.94 8.06 -6.18
N SER A 99 21.00 7.46 -5.64
CA SER A 99 22.06 6.83 -6.44
C SER A 99 21.57 5.56 -7.15
N ALA A 100 20.65 4.82 -6.53
CA ALA A 100 20.06 3.63 -7.12
C ALA A 100 18.64 3.36 -6.57
N ILE A 101 17.93 2.48 -7.27
CA ILE A 101 16.68 1.89 -6.81
C ILE A 101 16.93 0.42 -6.48
N ASP A 102 16.60 0.03 -5.25
CA ASP A 102 16.69 -1.35 -4.77
C ASP A 102 15.34 -2.04 -5.01
N TRP A 103 15.34 -2.96 -5.99
CA TRP A 103 14.17 -3.71 -6.47
C TRP A 103 14.01 -5.08 -5.80
N SER A 104 14.93 -5.46 -4.90
CA SER A 104 15.03 -6.82 -4.35
C SER A 104 13.74 -7.31 -3.68
N SER A 105 12.94 -6.39 -3.12
CA SER A 105 11.70 -6.75 -2.42
C SER A 105 10.54 -7.11 -3.35
N LEU A 106 10.59 -6.75 -4.63
CA LEU A 106 9.50 -7.02 -5.57
C LEU A 106 9.40 -8.49 -5.96
N LYS A 107 10.50 -9.26 -5.88
CA LYS A 107 10.57 -10.69 -6.23
C LYS A 107 10.05 -11.04 -7.63
N VAL A 108 10.13 -10.10 -8.58
CA VAL A 108 9.67 -10.32 -9.96
C VAL A 108 10.78 -10.95 -10.82
N PRO A 109 10.44 -11.67 -11.90
CA PRO A 109 11.43 -12.30 -12.77
C PRO A 109 12.43 -11.29 -13.37
N PRO A 110 13.70 -11.68 -13.61
CA PRO A 110 14.70 -10.79 -14.19
C PRO A 110 14.28 -10.13 -15.51
N SER A 111 13.54 -10.84 -16.36
CA SER A 111 13.05 -10.32 -17.64
C SER A 111 12.05 -9.17 -17.49
N GLN A 112 11.25 -9.18 -16.41
CA GLN A 112 10.31 -8.11 -16.09
C GLN A 112 11.03 -6.95 -15.41
N LEU A 113 12.00 -7.23 -14.53
CA LEU A 113 12.86 -6.20 -13.93
C LEU A 113 13.60 -5.39 -15.01
N VAL A 114 14.17 -6.06 -16.01
CA VAL A 114 14.89 -5.37 -17.10
C VAL A 114 13.97 -4.43 -17.88
N LYS A 115 12.71 -4.82 -18.12
CA LYS A 115 11.72 -3.93 -18.77
C LYS A 115 11.44 -2.69 -17.94
N ILE A 116 11.27 -2.87 -16.62
CA ILE A 116 11.04 -1.75 -15.68
C ILE A 116 12.26 -0.83 -15.62
N GLN A 117 13.46 -1.39 -15.56
CA GLN A 117 14.71 -0.64 -15.42
C GLN A 117 15.11 0.11 -16.71
N ASN A 118 14.68 -0.39 -17.87
CA ASN A 118 14.92 0.27 -19.15
C ASN A 118 13.90 1.36 -19.48
N ASP A 119 12.80 1.46 -18.72
CA ASP A 119 11.85 2.57 -18.80
C ASP A 119 12.53 3.88 -18.37
N ASP A 120 12.10 5.01 -18.94
CA ASP A 120 12.62 6.32 -18.56
C ASP A 120 12.10 6.80 -17.18
N GLY A 121 11.16 6.05 -16.60
CA GLY A 121 10.56 6.30 -15.30
C GLY A 121 9.22 7.02 -15.39
N SER A 122 8.85 7.55 -16.56
CA SER A 122 7.66 8.38 -16.74
C SER A 122 6.35 7.63 -16.47
N ARG A 123 6.37 6.30 -16.62
CA ARG A 123 5.22 5.41 -16.40
C ARG A 123 5.25 4.69 -15.06
N LEU A 124 6.29 4.91 -14.25
CA LEU A 124 6.47 4.22 -12.99
C LEU A 124 5.99 5.06 -11.81
N LEU A 125 5.25 4.40 -10.93
CA LEU A 125 4.99 4.87 -9.59
C LEU A 125 5.54 3.84 -8.61
N LEU A 126 6.34 4.29 -7.65
CA LEU A 126 6.99 3.40 -6.69
C LEU A 126 6.51 3.73 -5.29
N ARG A 127 6.27 2.71 -4.46
CA ARG A 127 6.19 2.86 -3.02
C ARG A 127 7.47 2.35 -2.37
N GLY A 128 8.07 3.13 -1.48
CA GLY A 128 9.33 2.75 -0.87
C GLY A 128 9.80 3.68 0.22
N ASN A 129 11.04 3.47 0.68
CA ASN A 129 11.72 4.32 1.65
C ASN A 129 13.11 4.66 1.13
N ILE A 130 13.56 5.89 1.37
CA ILE A 130 14.94 6.28 1.11
C ILE A 130 15.80 5.71 2.24
N VAL A 131 16.84 4.96 1.89
CA VAL A 131 17.80 4.39 2.83
C VAL A 131 19.21 4.93 2.55
N PRO A 132 20.00 5.28 3.59
CA PRO A 132 21.37 5.72 3.40
C PRO A 132 22.26 4.57 2.90
N VAL A 133 23.17 4.89 1.99
CA VAL A 133 24.21 3.99 1.48
C VAL A 133 25.52 4.77 1.39
N THR A 134 26.57 4.22 1.98
CA THR A 134 27.91 4.82 1.98
C THR A 134 28.72 4.36 0.77
N PHE A 135 29.26 5.32 0.03
CA PHE A 135 30.20 5.09 -1.06
C PHE A 135 31.61 5.52 -0.64
N PRO A 136 32.62 4.64 -0.75
CA PRO A 136 34.01 5.02 -0.49
C PRO A 136 34.39 6.26 -1.28
N SER A 137 35.03 7.24 -0.62
CA SER A 137 35.47 8.52 -1.21
C SER A 137 34.38 9.51 -1.65
N PHE A 138 33.10 9.13 -1.65
CA PHE A 138 32.00 10.01 -2.06
C PHE A 138 31.03 10.36 -0.92
N GLY A 139 31.05 9.62 0.19
CA GLY A 139 30.18 9.86 1.34
C GLY A 139 28.86 9.11 1.25
N GLU A 140 27.82 9.65 1.90
CA GLU A 140 26.50 9.01 2.00
C GLU A 140 25.53 9.51 0.92
N PHE A 141 24.84 8.56 0.27
CA PHE A 141 23.81 8.81 -0.72
C PHE A 141 22.54 8.04 -0.38
N GLY A 142 21.40 8.48 -0.90
CA GLY A 142 20.13 7.78 -0.75
C GLY A 142 19.96 6.71 -1.82
N ASN A 143 19.49 5.53 -1.42
CA ASN A 143 18.87 4.56 -2.33
C ASN A 143 17.37 4.48 -2.04
N LEU A 144 16.55 4.36 -3.08
CA LEU A 144 15.13 4.07 -2.88
C LEU A 144 14.93 2.57 -2.76
N ARG A 145 14.63 2.06 -1.55
CA ARG A 145 14.22 0.68 -1.34
C ARG A 145 12.73 0.54 -1.63
N VAL A 146 12.43 -0.11 -2.76
CA VAL A 146 11.07 -0.29 -3.25
C VAL A 146 10.39 -1.41 -2.47
N LYS A 147 9.15 -1.15 -2.05
CA LYS A 147 8.23 -2.14 -1.48
C LYS A 147 7.19 -2.58 -2.50
N GLU A 148 6.71 -1.64 -3.31
CA GLU A 148 5.73 -1.90 -4.36
C GLU A 148 6.08 -1.05 -5.58
N ALA A 149 5.83 -1.58 -6.77
CA ALA A 149 5.95 -0.84 -8.01
C ALA A 149 4.65 -0.96 -8.80
N PHE A 150 4.31 0.11 -9.50
CA PHE A 150 3.13 0.19 -10.31
C PHE A 150 3.47 0.79 -11.67
N TYR A 151 2.82 0.29 -12.70
CA TYR A 151 3.03 0.73 -14.08
C TYR A 151 1.76 1.36 -14.63
N ALA A 152 1.89 2.54 -15.23
CA ALA A 152 0.76 3.23 -15.86
C ALA A 152 0.11 2.34 -16.92
N ALA A 153 -1.21 2.23 -16.89
CA ALA A 153 -1.94 1.35 -17.79
C ALA A 153 -1.76 1.76 -19.26
N THR A 154 -1.76 3.07 -19.54
CA THR A 154 -1.62 3.59 -20.90
C THR A 154 -0.44 4.55 -21.04
N ASN A 155 -0.23 5.07 -22.25
CA ASN A 155 0.76 6.12 -22.52
C ASN A 155 0.21 7.54 -22.28
N VAL A 156 -1.04 7.67 -21.83
CA VAL A 156 -1.64 8.97 -21.54
C VAL A 156 -0.96 9.59 -20.31
N PRO A 157 -0.49 10.84 -20.36
CA PRO A 157 0.13 11.49 -19.21
C PRO A 157 -0.84 11.60 -18.04
N ALA A 158 -0.37 11.23 -16.83
CA ALA A 158 -1.15 11.36 -15.61
C ALA A 158 -1.40 12.84 -15.26
N LYS A 159 -2.66 13.22 -15.04
CA LYS A 159 -3.06 14.59 -14.67
C LYS A 159 -4.06 14.58 -13.52
N GLY A 160 -3.73 15.29 -12.44
CA GLY A 160 -4.61 15.44 -11.29
C GLY A 160 -3.96 14.95 -10.00
N THR A 161 -4.82 14.50 -9.07
CA THR A 161 -4.40 14.00 -7.76
C THR A 161 -4.21 12.49 -7.82
N PHE A 162 -3.07 12.01 -7.31
CA PHE A 162 -2.83 10.58 -7.13
C PHE A 162 -3.63 10.08 -5.93
N VAL A 163 -4.42 9.03 -6.12
CA VAL A 163 -5.25 8.43 -5.08
C VAL A 163 -5.15 6.91 -5.14
N ALA A 164 -5.46 6.26 -4.03
CA ALA A 164 -5.86 4.87 -4.04
C ALA A 164 -7.39 4.77 -3.93
N LEU A 165 -7.97 3.93 -4.76
CA LEU A 165 -9.39 3.60 -4.79
C LEU A 165 -9.54 2.17 -4.28
N LYS A 166 -10.24 2.01 -3.16
CA LYS A 166 -10.34 0.72 -2.46
C LYS A 166 -11.78 0.46 -2.06
N ASP A 167 -12.29 -0.72 -2.38
CA ASP A 167 -13.60 -1.16 -1.89
C ASP A 167 -13.60 -1.20 -0.36
N ASN A 168 -14.60 -0.56 0.25
CA ASN A 168 -14.73 -0.45 1.70
C ASN A 168 -15.75 -1.44 2.29
N GLY A 169 -16.28 -2.35 1.45
CA GLY A 169 -17.23 -3.38 1.86
C GLY A 169 -18.69 -2.90 1.98
N ILE A 170 -18.98 -1.62 1.82
CA ILE A 170 -20.38 -1.15 1.82
C ILE A 170 -21.11 -1.72 0.61
N ARG A 171 -22.32 -2.23 0.84
CA ARG A 171 -23.24 -2.73 -0.20
C ARG A 171 -24.59 -2.06 -0.01
N CYS A 172 -25.04 -1.31 -1.01
CA CYS A 172 -26.27 -0.53 -0.93
C CYS A 172 -27.40 -1.17 -1.74
N ILE A 173 -28.64 -0.99 -1.30
CA ILE A 173 -29.84 -1.40 -2.04
C ILE A 173 -30.24 -0.33 -3.07
N THR A 174 -29.95 0.95 -2.77
CA THR A 174 -30.26 2.10 -3.63
C THR A 174 -29.02 2.94 -3.91
N THR A 175 -29.02 3.69 -5.02
CA THR A 175 -27.94 4.60 -5.40
C THR A 175 -28.13 6.02 -4.85
N PRO A 176 -27.05 6.83 -4.72
CA PRO A 176 -25.63 6.48 -4.92
C PRO A 176 -25.06 5.60 -3.80
N CYS A 177 -24.15 4.68 -4.14
CA CYS A 177 -23.51 3.79 -3.17
C CYS A 177 -22.04 4.13 -2.96
N PHE A 178 -21.69 4.68 -1.80
CA PHE A 178 -20.34 5.11 -1.45
C PHE A 178 -19.44 3.94 -1.00
N SER A 179 -19.35 2.90 -1.82
CA SER A 179 -18.63 1.67 -1.51
C SER A 179 -17.12 1.72 -1.79
N THR A 180 -16.60 2.87 -2.22
CA THR A 180 -15.18 3.03 -2.54
C THR A 180 -14.58 4.16 -1.71
N ASP A 181 -13.53 3.83 -0.95
CA ASP A 181 -12.67 4.81 -0.31
C ASP A 181 -11.72 5.42 -1.34
N ASN A 182 -11.59 6.73 -1.29
CA ASN A 182 -10.71 7.54 -2.11
C ASN A 182 -9.63 8.16 -1.21
N LEU A 183 -8.48 7.50 -1.18
CA LEU A 183 -7.35 7.78 -0.29
C LEU A 183 -6.32 8.60 -1.04
N VAL A 184 -6.11 9.87 -0.66
CA VAL A 184 -5.12 10.73 -1.34
C VAL A 184 -3.71 10.31 -0.94
N LEU A 185 -2.87 9.94 -1.92
CA LEU A 185 -1.52 9.46 -1.64
C LEU A 185 -0.64 10.59 -1.05
N ASN A 186 0.22 10.22 -0.11
CA ASN A 186 1.10 11.09 0.67
C ASN A 186 0.37 12.24 1.42
N LYS A 187 -0.92 12.08 1.73
CA LYS A 187 -1.69 13.01 2.55
C LYS A 187 -2.62 12.25 3.49
N PRO A 188 -2.94 12.78 4.68
CA PRO A 188 -3.89 12.17 5.59
C PRO A 188 -5.33 12.55 5.18
N LYS A 189 -5.65 12.44 3.88
CA LYS A 189 -6.96 12.82 3.34
C LYS A 189 -7.62 11.60 2.72
N THR A 190 -8.80 11.29 3.24
CA THR A 190 -9.67 10.22 2.74
C THR A 190 -11.06 10.80 2.51
N ALA A 191 -11.70 10.33 1.46
CA ALA A 191 -13.11 10.59 1.15
C ALA A 191 -13.73 9.30 0.62
N GLN A 192 -15.01 9.32 0.27
CA GLN A 192 -15.66 8.23 -0.43
C GLN A 192 -16.18 8.72 -1.78
N VAL A 193 -16.25 7.81 -2.74
CA VAL A 193 -16.88 8.05 -4.04
C VAL A 193 -17.90 6.95 -4.31
N SER A 194 -18.92 7.29 -5.07
CA SER A 194 -20.00 6.37 -5.43
C SER A 194 -19.72 5.55 -6.68
N SER A 195 -18.80 6.06 -7.51
CA SER A 195 -18.47 5.49 -8.81
C SER A 195 -17.08 5.93 -9.25
N ILE A 196 -16.48 5.10 -10.10
CA ILE A 196 -15.17 5.31 -10.72
C ILE A 196 -15.39 5.35 -12.23
N ASP A 197 -14.88 6.38 -12.88
CA ASP A 197 -14.92 6.55 -14.33
C ASP A 197 -13.51 6.48 -14.90
N LEU A 198 -13.23 5.38 -15.61
CA LEU A 198 -11.94 5.12 -16.27
C LEU A 198 -12.01 5.38 -17.79
N SER A 199 -13.13 5.89 -18.31
CA SER A 199 -13.36 6.00 -19.77
C SER A 199 -12.36 6.93 -20.47
N GLN A 200 -11.82 7.93 -19.76
CA GLN A 200 -10.87 8.92 -20.30
C GLN A 200 -9.42 8.42 -20.33
N THR A 201 -9.15 7.22 -19.82
CA THR A 201 -7.77 6.68 -19.69
C THR A 201 -7.24 6.08 -20.99
N GLY A 202 -8.13 5.74 -21.93
CA GLY A 202 -7.81 5.02 -23.16
C GLY A 202 -7.40 3.57 -22.95
N ALA A 203 -7.71 2.99 -21.78
CA ALA A 203 -7.33 1.63 -21.44
C ALA A 203 -8.14 0.57 -22.21
N THR A 204 -7.49 -0.56 -22.49
CA THR A 204 -8.14 -1.74 -23.08
C THR A 204 -9.04 -2.44 -22.05
N GLN A 205 -10.01 -3.25 -22.51
CA GLN A 205 -10.89 -4.00 -21.59
C GLN A 205 -10.12 -4.83 -20.57
N LYS A 206 -9.07 -5.54 -21.01
CA LYS A 206 -8.19 -6.32 -20.12
C LYS A 206 -7.59 -5.48 -18.99
N GLN A 207 -7.25 -4.22 -19.26
CA GLN A 207 -6.69 -3.31 -18.25
C GLN A 207 -7.77 -2.77 -17.32
N LEU A 208 -8.99 -2.53 -17.83
CA LEU A 208 -10.15 -2.15 -17.02
C LEU A 208 -10.58 -3.28 -16.07
N ASP A 209 -10.52 -4.53 -16.54
CA ASP A 209 -10.81 -5.71 -15.72
C ASP A 209 -9.76 -5.84 -14.60
N ALA A 210 -8.47 -5.68 -14.94
CA ALA A 210 -7.40 -5.67 -13.95
C ALA A 210 -7.56 -4.53 -12.93
N ALA A 211 -7.94 -3.33 -13.39
CA ALA A 211 -8.19 -2.18 -12.51
C ALA A 211 -9.36 -2.45 -11.56
N THR A 212 -10.43 -3.09 -12.05
CA THR A 212 -11.59 -3.48 -11.24
C THR A 212 -11.16 -4.46 -10.14
N ASN A 213 -10.37 -5.48 -10.49
CA ASN A 213 -9.85 -6.44 -9.51
C ASN A 213 -9.00 -5.75 -8.42
N GLU A 214 -8.15 -4.80 -8.80
CA GLU A 214 -7.33 -4.04 -7.86
C GLU A 214 -8.18 -3.24 -6.88
N VAL A 215 -9.28 -2.60 -7.31
CA VAL A 215 -10.19 -1.88 -6.38
C VAL A 215 -10.72 -2.82 -5.29
N PHE A 216 -11.08 -4.06 -5.65
CA PHE A 216 -11.60 -5.03 -4.68
C PHE A 216 -10.51 -5.71 -3.84
N ASP A 217 -9.30 -5.90 -4.38
CA ASP A 217 -8.24 -6.66 -3.71
C ASP A 217 -7.27 -5.80 -2.89
N GLN A 218 -6.31 -5.12 -3.53
CA GLN A 218 -5.26 -4.37 -2.81
C GLN A 218 -5.41 -2.85 -2.87
N GLY A 219 -6.37 -2.34 -3.64
CA GLY A 219 -6.59 -0.93 -3.94
C GLY A 219 -5.93 -0.52 -5.26
N LEU A 220 -6.73 0.07 -6.16
CA LEU A 220 -6.26 0.61 -7.43
C LEU A 220 -5.62 1.98 -7.22
N ILE A 221 -4.41 2.19 -7.73
CA ILE A 221 -3.84 3.54 -7.80
C ILE A 221 -4.32 4.23 -9.06
N ALA A 222 -4.92 5.41 -8.90
CA ALA A 222 -5.44 6.22 -9.99
C ALA A 222 -5.03 7.69 -9.87
N VAL A 223 -5.09 8.42 -10.98
CA VAL A 223 -4.82 9.85 -11.04
C VAL A 223 -6.00 10.53 -11.69
N GLY A 224 -6.51 11.58 -11.08
CA GLY A 224 -7.70 12.25 -11.58
C GLY A 224 -8.26 13.29 -10.63
N LYS A 225 -9.58 13.47 -10.69
CA LYS A 225 -10.34 14.38 -9.83
C LYS A 225 -11.68 13.76 -9.45
N THR A 226 -12.18 14.13 -8.28
CA THR A 226 -13.56 13.85 -7.88
C THR A 226 -14.46 14.96 -8.41
N GLU A 227 -15.53 14.58 -9.08
CA GLU A 227 -16.57 15.47 -9.59
C GLU A 227 -17.87 15.22 -8.83
N VAL A 228 -18.62 16.28 -8.57
CA VAL A 228 -20.00 16.16 -8.09
C VAL A 228 -20.86 15.91 -9.32
N VAL A 229 -21.55 14.78 -9.35
CA VAL A 229 -22.55 14.50 -10.37
C VAL A 229 -23.81 15.23 -9.95
N GLY A 230 -24.27 16.16 -10.80
CA GLY A 230 -25.46 16.95 -10.52
C GLY A 230 -26.69 16.04 -10.46
N ASN A 231 -27.23 15.86 -9.26
CA ASN A 231 -28.55 15.27 -9.06
C ASN A 231 -29.58 16.38 -8.82
N SER A 232 -30.83 16.08 -9.19
CA SER A 232 -32.01 16.89 -8.90
C SER A 232 -32.29 17.05 -7.39
N ASP A 233 -31.67 16.22 -6.54
CA ASP A 233 -31.78 16.27 -5.08
C ASP A 233 -30.52 16.90 -4.44
N PRO A 234 -30.61 18.14 -3.91
CA PRO A 234 -29.48 18.82 -3.26
C PRO A 234 -29.00 18.15 -1.97
N THR A 235 -29.75 17.19 -1.42
CA THR A 235 -29.41 16.43 -0.21
C THR A 235 -28.63 15.15 -0.49
N LYS A 236 -28.65 14.64 -1.73
CA LYS A 236 -27.94 13.42 -2.16
C LYS A 236 -26.99 13.71 -3.31
N ARG A 237 -25.91 14.45 -2.99
CA ARG A 237 -24.87 14.76 -3.96
C ARG A 237 -24.06 13.51 -4.26
N ASP A 238 -24.22 13.03 -5.48
CA ASP A 238 -23.43 11.94 -6.00
C ASP A 238 -22.01 12.43 -6.32
N THR A 239 -20.98 11.62 -6.04
CA THR A 239 -19.59 12.00 -6.34
C THR A 239 -18.85 10.89 -7.06
N LYS A 240 -18.35 11.20 -8.24
CA LYS A 240 -17.66 10.27 -9.13
C LYS A 240 -16.18 10.60 -9.19
N PHE A 241 -15.30 9.61 -9.10
CA PHE A 241 -13.89 9.82 -9.41
C PHE A 241 -13.65 9.63 -10.92
N VAL A 242 -13.20 10.68 -11.59
CA VAL A 242 -12.86 10.64 -13.03
C VAL A 242 -11.34 10.52 -13.17
N ALA A 243 -10.89 9.37 -13.64
CA ALA A 243 -9.47 9.07 -13.81
C ALA A 243 -8.97 9.53 -15.18
N THR A 244 -7.78 10.14 -15.20
CA THR A 244 -7.01 10.44 -16.40
C THR A 244 -5.95 9.36 -16.67
N GLN A 245 -5.54 8.63 -15.63
CA GLN A 245 -4.63 7.50 -15.69
C GLN A 245 -4.88 6.58 -14.48
N PHE A 246 -4.51 5.30 -14.60
CA PHE A 246 -4.38 4.40 -13.46
C PHE A 246 -3.13 3.53 -13.58
N TYR A 247 -2.71 2.96 -12.46
CA TYR A 247 -1.48 2.23 -12.33
C TYR A 247 -1.78 0.84 -11.81
N LEU A 248 -1.32 -0.17 -12.54
CA LEU A 248 -1.47 -1.57 -12.17
C LEU A 248 -0.21 -2.04 -11.45
N ARG A 249 -0.38 -2.89 -10.44
CA ARG A 249 0.74 -3.41 -9.66
C ARG A 249 1.64 -4.29 -10.51
N VAL A 250 2.94 -4.19 -10.23
CA VAL A 250 3.92 -5.13 -10.76
C VAL A 250 3.93 -6.35 -9.85
N GLU A 251 3.25 -7.41 -10.27
CA GLU A 251 3.17 -8.66 -9.52
C GLU A 251 4.43 -9.53 -9.67
N PRO A 252 4.86 -10.23 -8.60
CA PRO A 252 5.72 -11.39 -8.73
C PRO A 252 4.93 -12.51 -9.44
N ASN A 253 5.49 -13.05 -10.52
CA ASN A 253 4.92 -14.21 -11.21
C ASN A 253 4.78 -15.43 -10.30
#